data_AF-A0ABD5B148-F1
#
_entry.id   AF-A0ABD5B148-F1
#
_cell.length_a   1.000
_cell.length_b   1.000
_cell.length_c   1.000
_cell.angle_alpha   90.00
_cell.angle_beta   90.00
_cell.angle_gamma   90.00
#
_symmetry.space_group_name_H-M   'P 1'
#
loop_
_entity.id
_entity.type
_entity.pdbx_description
1 polymer ?
#
loop_
_entity_poly.entity_id
_entity_poly.type
_entity_poly.pdbx_seq_one_letter_code
_entity_poly.pdbx_strand_id
1 'polypeptide(L)' 'MPKRDDIQTILVVGSGPIIIGQAAEFDYAGTQACLALKEEGYRVILVNSNPATIMTD' A
#
# COMPACT_ATOMS: atom_id res chain seq x y z
N MET A 1 19.05 -6.40 8.03
CA MET A 1 18.63 -7.63 7.31
C MET A 1 18.44 -7.23 5.85
N PRO A 2 19.01 -7.97 4.90
CA PRO A 2 18.77 -7.71 3.48
C PRO A 2 17.32 -8.04 3.09
N LYS A 3 16.96 -7.71 1.85
CA LYS A 3 15.70 -8.12 1.21
C LYS A 3 15.46 -9.63 1.37
N ARG A 4 14.19 -10.03 1.52
CA ARG A 4 13.76 -11.43 1.60
C ARG A 4 13.53 -11.99 0.20
N ASP A 5 14.21 -13.09 -0.13
CA ASP A 5 14.09 -13.75 -1.44
C ASP A 5 12.99 -14.82 -1.47
N ASP A 6 12.46 -15.20 -0.31
CA ASP A 6 11.38 -16.19 -0.17
C ASP A 6 9.98 -15.58 -0.39
N ILE A 7 9.87 -14.25 -0.40
CA ILE A 7 8.63 -13.52 -0.68
C ILE A 7 8.71 -12.92 -2.08
N GLN A 8 7.70 -13.19 -2.90
CA GLN A 8 7.58 -12.59 -4.23
C GLN A 8 6.35 -11.69 -4.37
N THR A 9 5.29 -11.97 -3.61
CA THR A 9 4.03 -11.22 -3.68
C THR A 9 3.65 -10.73 -2.28
N ILE A 10 3.25 -9.47 -2.19
CA ILE A 10 2.85 -8.82 -0.95
C ILE A 10 1.45 -8.24 -1.14
N LEU A 11 0.53 -8.56 -0.21
CA LEU A 11 -0.77 -7.92 -0.11
C LEU A 11 -0.63 -6.71 0.83
N VAL A 12 -0.89 -5.51 0.30
CA VAL A 12 -1.05 -4.28 1.07
C VAL A 12 -2.54 -4.10 1.37
N VAL A 13 -2.88 -3.87 2.64
CA VAL A 13 -4.26 -3.63 3.08
C VAL A 13 -4.41 -2.15 3.36
N GLY A 14 -5.24 -1.46 2.57
CA GLY A 14 -5.54 -0.05 2.74
C GLY A 14 -6.50 0.21 3.92
N SER A 15 -6.62 1.47 4.30
CA SER A 15 -7.38 1.91 5.47
C SER A 15 -8.90 1.91 5.25
N GLY A 16 -9.38 1.85 4.00
CA GLY A 16 -10.78 2.08 3.67
C GLY A 16 -11.14 3.57 3.67
N PRO A 17 -12.45 3.92 3.77
CA PRO A 17 -12.93 5.29 3.71
C PRO A 17 -12.36 6.17 4.83
N ILE A 18 -12.28 7.47 4.57
CA ILE A 18 -11.82 8.46 5.55
C ILE A 18 -12.82 8.57 6.71
N ILE A 19 -12.32 8.52 7.94
CA ILE A 19 -13.08 8.77 9.18
C ILE A 19 -12.29 9.69 10.11
N ILE A 20 -12.95 10.25 11.13
CA ILE A 20 -12.27 11.06 12.15
C ILE A 20 -11.23 10.19 12.85
N GLY A 21 -9.97 10.64 12.85
CA GLY A 21 -8.83 9.91 13.41
C GLY A 21 -8.16 8.90 12.46
N GLN A 22 -8.67 8.75 11.23
CA GLN A 22 -8.05 7.95 10.17
C GLN A 22 -8.36 8.55 8.80
N ALA A 23 -7.48 9.42 8.30
CA ALA A 23 -7.73 10.22 7.10
C ALA A 23 -6.69 9.98 5.99
N ALA A 24 -6.32 11.04 5.27
CA ALA A 24 -5.50 10.98 4.07
C ALA A 24 -4.06 10.51 4.32
N GLU A 25 -3.60 10.52 5.57
CA GLU A 25 -2.29 10.02 5.95
C GLU A 25 -2.06 8.56 5.54
N PHE A 26 -3.14 7.75 5.48
CA PHE A 26 -3.06 6.35 5.07
C PHE A 26 -3.04 6.16 3.55
N ASP A 27 -3.59 7.10 2.77
CA ASP A 27 -3.38 7.12 1.32
C ASP A 27 -1.92 7.46 1.02
N TYR A 28 -1.37 8.47 1.69
CA TYR A 28 0.04 8.82 1.55
C TYR A 28 0.95 7.66 1.94
N ALA A 29 0.78 7.08 3.13
CA ALA A 29 1.60 5.97 3.60
C ALA A 29 1.42 4.70 2.75
N GLY A 30 0.18 4.38 2.35
CA GLY A 30 -0.14 3.24 1.49
C GLY A 30 0.47 3.38 0.09
N THR A 31 0.44 4.58 -0.48
CA THR A 31 1.09 4.90 -1.76
C THR A 31 2.61 4.73 -1.65
N GLN A 32 3.23 5.28 -0.61
CA GLN A 32 4.68 5.13 -0.37
C GLN A 32 5.07 3.66 -0.21
N ALA A 33 4.27 2.87 0.52
CA ALA A 33 4.50 1.43 0.67
C ALA A 33 4.41 0.69 -0.67
N CYS A 34 3.38 0.99 -1.49
CA CYS A 34 3.23 0.38 -2.81
C CYS A 34 4.41 0.73 -3.73
N LEU A 35 4.87 1.98 -3.73
CA LEU A 35 6.02 2.44 -4.52
C LEU A 35 7.31 1.74 -4.07
N ALA A 36 7.63 1.78 -2.78
CA ALA A 36 8.85 1.17 -2.24
C ALA A 36 8.91 -0.34 -2.51
N LEU A 37 7.80 -1.06 -2.35
CA LEU A 37 7.74 -2.50 -2.64
C LEU A 37 7.89 -2.78 -4.14
N LYS A 38 7.32 -1.95 -5.02
CA LYS A 38 7.50 -2.06 -6.47
C LYS A 38 8.95 -1.77 -6.88
N GLU A 39 9.60 -0.76 -6.30
CA GLU A 39 11.01 -0.41 -6.55
C GLU A 39 11.96 -1.54 -6.13
N GLU A 40 11.65 -2.23 -5.03
CA GLU A 40 12.37 -3.43 -4.59
C GLU A 40 12.03 -4.67 -5.45
N GLY A 41 11.14 -4.56 -6.44
CA GLY A 41 10.80 -5.64 -7.38
C GLY A 41 9.84 -6.71 -6.84
N TYR A 42 9.05 -6.39 -5.81
CA TYR A 42 7.96 -7.27 -5.38
C TYR A 42 6.72 -7.09 -6.26
N ARG A 43 5.94 -8.16 -6.42
CA ARG A 43 4.57 -8.07 -6.92
C ARG A 43 3.67 -7.54 -5.79
N VAL A 44 3.11 -6.36 -5.98
CA VAL A 44 2.20 -5.75 -5.01
C VAL A 44 0.75 -5.99 -5.42
N ILE A 45 -0.04 -6.52 -4.50
CA ILE A 45 -1.51 -6.57 -4.60
C ILE A 45 -2.03 -5.61 -3.54
N LEU A 46 -2.96 -4.73 -3.89
CA LEU A 46 -3.56 -3.80 -2.96
C LEU A 46 -5.07 -4.04 -2.88
N VAL A 47 -5.62 -3.95 -1.67
CA VAL A 47 -7.06 -3.78 -1.47
C VAL A 47 -7.34 -2.51 -0.67
N ASN A 48 -8.18 -1.64 -1.22
CA ASN A 48 -8.71 -0.48 -0.51
C ASN A 48 -10.11 -0.18 -1.06
N SER A 49 -11.09 -0.02 -0.17
CA SER A 49 -12.46 0.29 -0.56
C SER A 49 -12.71 1.78 -0.77
N ASN A 50 -11.76 2.66 -0.44
CA ASN A 50 -11.86 4.07 -0.75
C ASN A 50 -11.42 4.30 -2.21
N PRO A 51 -12.33 4.68 -3.13
CA PRO A 51 -11.97 4.88 -4.53
C PRO A 51 -11.23 6.19 -4.78
N ALA A 52 -11.16 7.09 -3.80
CA ALA A 52 -10.54 8.40 -3.93
C ALA A 52 -9.12 8.41 -3.31
N THR A 53 -8.30 7.43 -3.68
CA THR A 53 -6.92 7.30 -3.18
C THR A 53 -5.93 7.10 -4.30
N ILE A 54 -4.76 7.72 -4.21
CA ILE A 54 -3.68 7.54 -5.20
C ILE A 54 -3.15 6.11 -5.16
N MET A 55 -3.14 5.46 -3.99
CA MET A 55 -2.67 4.09 -3.87
C MET A 55 -3.46 3.09 -4.73
N THR A 56 -4.71 3.38 -5.08
CA THR A 56 -5.56 2.52 -5.93
C THR A 56 -5.43 2.76 -7.43
N ASP A 57 -4.62 3.73 -7.85
CA ASP A 57 -4.25 3.93 -9.26
C ASP A 57 -3.17 2.91 -9.71
#